data_AF-A0A257JIL5-F1
#
_entry.id   AF-A0A257JIL5-F1
#
_cell.length_a   1.000
_cell.length_b   1.000
_cell.length_c   1.000
_cell.angle_alpha   90.00
_cell.angle_beta   90.00
_cell.angle_gamma   90.00
#
_symmetry.space_group_name_H-M   'P 1'
#
loop_
_entity.id
_entity.type
_entity.pdbx_description
1 polymer ?
#
loop_
_entity_poly.entity_id
_entity_poly.type
_entity_poly.pdbx_seq_one_letter_code
_entity_poly.pdbx_strand_id
1 'polypeptide(L)'
;RSEADMLRYCYHVAGAVGVMMAVVMGVDPKDQETLDRANDLGLAFQLSNIARDILEDDAAGRCYLPEIWLVEQDIAPGQHTKPHHRKELAEMAARLVALVEKHEAAARVGAAKLPFRSRWAVLSAARIYGAIGRKVRKRGTEAWNSRTYVPRSEKALYGVRAFLSAVLNREKMPAGGVHWGIADYRPSSPSPSPRA
;
A
#
# COMPACT_ATOMS: atom_id res chain seq x y z
N ARG A 1 -10.52 -7.04 -14.53
CA ARG A 1 -9.27 -6.41 -14.00
C ARG A 1 -8.75 -7.19 -12.80
N SER A 2 -7.46 -7.49 -12.75
CA SER A 2 -6.80 -8.35 -11.76
C SER A 2 -6.19 -7.58 -10.58
N GLU A 3 -5.71 -8.31 -9.55
CA GLU A 3 -4.91 -7.75 -8.46
C GLU A 3 -3.61 -7.10 -8.98
N ALA A 4 -2.98 -7.71 -10.00
CA ALA A 4 -1.80 -7.15 -10.65
C ALA A 4 -2.09 -5.80 -11.34
N ASP A 5 -3.28 -5.64 -11.93
CA ASP A 5 -3.68 -4.37 -12.53
C ASP A 5 -3.89 -3.27 -11.47
N MET A 6 -4.47 -3.63 -10.32
CA MET A 6 -4.60 -2.72 -9.18
C MET A 6 -3.23 -2.31 -8.62
N LEU A 7 -2.31 -3.26 -8.45
CA LEU A 7 -0.95 -2.96 -7.97
C LEU A 7 -0.17 -2.11 -9.00
N ARG A 8 -0.34 -2.38 -10.30
CA ARG A 8 0.19 -1.53 -11.37
C ARG A 8 -0.36 -0.11 -11.29
N TYR A 9 -1.66 0.07 -11.06
CA TYR A 9 -2.22 1.39 -10.83
C TYR A 9 -1.57 2.07 -9.62
N CYS A 10 -1.43 1.36 -8.50
CA CYS A 10 -0.79 1.88 -7.29
C CYS A 10 0.68 2.28 -7.53
N TYR A 11 1.42 1.53 -8.34
CA TYR A 11 2.77 1.89 -8.76
C TYR A 11 2.78 3.24 -9.47
N HIS A 12 1.93 3.43 -10.48
CA HIS A 12 1.93 4.66 -11.28
C HIS A 12 1.55 5.90 -10.46
N VAL A 13 0.59 5.79 -9.53
CA VAL A 13 0.09 6.96 -8.78
C VAL A 13 0.82 7.24 -7.46
N ALA A 14 1.52 6.26 -6.90
CA ALA A 14 2.17 6.42 -5.59
C ALA A 14 3.55 5.76 -5.51
N GLY A 15 3.72 4.56 -6.07
CA GLY A 15 5.01 3.86 -6.09
C GLY A 15 6.12 4.67 -6.76
N ALA A 16 5.86 5.19 -7.96
CA ALA A 16 6.77 6.04 -8.72
C ALA A 16 7.15 7.33 -7.97
N VAL A 17 6.21 7.91 -7.21
CA VAL A 17 6.48 9.06 -6.34
C VAL A 17 7.42 8.67 -5.21
N GLY A 18 7.23 7.49 -4.60
CA GLY A 18 8.14 6.95 -3.59
C GLY A 18 9.58 6.78 -4.11
N VAL A 19 9.73 6.24 -5.31
CA VAL A 19 11.02 6.09 -6.01
C VAL A 19 11.68 7.45 -6.25
N MET A 20 10.94 8.41 -6.79
CA MET A 20 11.43 9.78 -7.01
C MET A 20 11.88 10.42 -5.69
N MET A 21 11.08 10.28 -4.62
CA MET A 21 11.42 10.82 -3.31
C MET A 21 12.67 10.18 -2.70
N ALA A 22 12.88 8.88 -2.91
CA ALA A 22 14.10 8.21 -2.45
C ALA A 22 15.36 8.79 -3.10
N VAL A 23 15.32 9.05 -4.42
CA VAL A 23 16.42 9.72 -5.13
C VAL A 23 16.65 11.13 -4.59
N VAL A 24 15.58 11.91 -4.36
CA VAL A 24 15.67 13.25 -3.73
C VAL A 24 16.28 13.18 -2.33
N MET A 25 16.04 12.10 -1.58
CA MET A 25 16.62 11.86 -0.26
C MET A 25 18.05 11.32 -0.29
N GLY A 26 18.66 11.18 -1.47
CA GLY A 26 20.07 10.82 -1.65
C GLY A 26 20.33 9.34 -1.94
N VAL A 27 19.31 8.56 -2.29
CA VAL A 27 19.49 7.17 -2.76
C VAL A 27 20.08 7.22 -4.18
N ASP A 28 21.15 6.43 -4.42
CA ASP A 28 21.72 6.28 -5.76
C ASP A 28 20.67 5.72 -6.73
N PRO A 29 20.41 6.35 -7.89
CA PRO A 29 19.50 5.82 -8.91
C PRO A 29 19.80 4.39 -9.39
N LYS A 30 21.02 3.88 -9.14
CA LYS A 30 21.43 2.50 -9.44
C LYS A 30 21.17 1.51 -8.29
N ASP A 31 20.83 1.98 -7.08
CA ASP A 31 20.48 1.12 -5.95
C ASP A 31 19.04 0.62 -6.07
N GLN A 32 18.84 -0.33 -6.99
CA GLN A 32 17.53 -0.87 -7.32
C GLN A 32 16.83 -1.48 -6.10
N GLU A 33 17.58 -2.10 -5.19
CA GLU A 33 17.02 -2.70 -3.97
C GLU A 33 16.33 -1.64 -3.11
N THR A 34 16.99 -0.50 -2.87
CA THR A 34 16.41 0.59 -2.06
C THR A 34 15.26 1.26 -2.78
N LEU A 35 15.35 1.44 -4.10
CA LEU A 35 14.27 2.00 -4.90
C LEU A 35 13.04 1.09 -4.91
N ASP A 36 13.21 -0.24 -4.98
CA ASP A 36 12.11 -1.19 -4.87
C ASP A 36 11.40 -1.08 -3.50
N ARG A 37 12.15 -0.89 -2.41
CA ARG A 37 11.58 -0.65 -1.08
C ARG A 37 10.91 0.72 -0.96
N ALA A 38 11.40 1.73 -1.67
CA ALA A 38 10.73 3.03 -1.74
C ALA A 38 9.40 2.95 -2.49
N ASN A 39 9.34 2.15 -3.57
CA ASN A 39 8.11 1.81 -4.25
C ASN A 39 7.11 1.11 -3.31
N ASP A 40 7.57 0.14 -2.51
CA ASP A 40 6.72 -0.56 -1.54
C ASP A 40 6.03 0.42 -0.57
N LEU A 41 6.70 1.51 -0.16
CA LEU A 41 6.06 2.52 0.69
C LEU A 41 4.89 3.21 -0.02
N GLY A 42 5.07 3.59 -1.28
CA GLY A 42 4.03 4.18 -2.11
C GLY A 42 2.85 3.24 -2.32
N LEU A 43 3.13 1.96 -2.60
CA LEU A 43 2.10 0.92 -2.71
C LEU A 43 1.30 0.78 -1.42
N ALA A 44 1.96 0.66 -0.27
CA ALA A 44 1.31 0.54 1.03
C ALA A 44 0.38 1.74 1.32
N PHE A 45 0.77 2.95 0.92
CA PHE A 45 -0.05 4.15 1.11
C PHE A 45 -1.27 4.15 0.21
N GLN A 46 -1.10 3.85 -1.08
CA GLN A 46 -2.22 3.84 -2.01
C GLN A 46 -3.22 2.72 -1.70
N LEU A 47 -2.73 1.53 -1.36
CA LEU A 47 -3.58 0.43 -0.90
C LEU A 47 -4.34 0.78 0.38
N SER A 48 -3.71 1.50 1.32
CA SER A 48 -4.39 2.00 2.52
C SER A 48 -5.48 3.03 2.20
N ASN A 49 -5.26 3.90 1.20
CA ASN A 49 -6.28 4.83 0.73
C ASN A 49 -7.45 4.08 0.10
N ILE A 50 -7.18 3.13 -0.81
CA ILE A 50 -8.22 2.30 -1.44
C ILE A 50 -9.04 1.58 -0.37
N ALA A 51 -8.41 0.93 0.61
CA ALA A 51 -9.13 0.22 1.67
C ALA A 51 -10.00 1.14 2.53
N ARG A 52 -9.53 2.36 2.81
CA ARG A 52 -10.25 3.34 3.63
C ARG A 52 -11.44 3.96 2.90
N ASP A 53 -11.30 4.26 1.61
CA ASP A 53 -12.19 5.16 0.88
C ASP A 53 -13.13 4.41 -0.10
N ILE A 54 -13.33 3.09 0.05
CA ILE A 54 -14.12 2.27 -0.90
C ILE A 54 -15.52 2.85 -1.19
N LEU A 55 -16.25 3.29 -0.15
CA LEU A 55 -17.60 3.84 -0.32
C LEU A 55 -17.56 5.22 -1.01
N GLU A 56 -16.63 6.08 -0.60
CA GLU A 56 -16.44 7.39 -1.24
C GLU A 56 -16.00 7.27 -2.71
N ASP A 57 -15.18 6.27 -3.04
CA ASP A 57 -14.76 5.99 -4.41
C ASP A 57 -15.91 5.48 -5.27
N ASP A 58 -16.71 4.53 -4.77
CA ASP A 58 -17.88 4.01 -5.48
C ASP A 58 -18.93 5.11 -5.71
N ALA A 59 -19.19 5.95 -4.71
CA ALA A 59 -20.07 7.11 -4.84
C ALA A 59 -19.59 8.11 -5.90
N ALA A 60 -18.29 8.14 -6.19
CA ALA A 60 -17.69 8.95 -7.24
C ALA A 60 -17.54 8.19 -8.58
N GLY A 61 -18.18 7.03 -8.73
CA GLY A 61 -18.16 6.21 -9.94
C GLY A 61 -16.85 5.46 -10.18
N ARG A 62 -16.05 5.24 -9.12
CA ARG A 62 -14.75 4.57 -9.21
C ARG A 62 -14.76 3.26 -8.43
N CYS A 63 -14.18 2.23 -9.01
CA CYS A 63 -13.90 0.97 -8.31
C CYS A 63 -12.46 0.55 -8.57
N TYR A 64 -11.67 0.54 -7.49
CA TYR A 64 -10.26 0.13 -7.47
C TYR A 64 -10.06 -1.30 -6.97
N LEU A 65 -11.09 -1.94 -6.40
CA LEU A 65 -11.02 -3.35 -6.05
C LEU A 65 -10.82 -4.19 -7.33
N PRO A 66 -9.99 -5.24 -7.28
CA PRO A 66 -9.88 -6.18 -8.37
C PRO A 66 -11.24 -6.80 -8.69
N GLU A 67 -11.61 -6.76 -9.96
CA GLU A 67 -12.87 -7.31 -10.44
C GLU A 67 -12.96 -8.83 -10.20
N ILE A 68 -11.81 -9.51 -10.28
CA ILE A 68 -11.73 -10.93 -9.94
C ILE A 68 -12.18 -11.22 -8.50
N TRP A 69 -11.94 -10.31 -7.54
CA TRP A 69 -12.38 -10.50 -6.16
C TRP A 69 -13.89 -10.31 -6.00
N LEU A 70 -14.50 -9.45 -6.83
CA LEU A 70 -15.96 -9.30 -6.87
C LEU A 70 -16.60 -10.55 -7.44
N VAL A 71 -16.03 -11.10 -8.52
CA VAL A 71 -16.48 -12.36 -9.14
C VAL A 71 -16.34 -13.54 -8.17
N GLU A 72 -15.25 -13.64 -7.42
CA GLU A 72 -15.04 -14.67 -6.38
C GLU A 72 -16.14 -14.66 -5.30
N GLN A 73 -16.87 -13.55 -5.14
CA GLN A 73 -17.94 -13.36 -4.16
C GLN A 73 -19.33 -13.25 -4.82
N ASP A 74 -19.45 -13.54 -6.11
CA ASP A 74 -20.68 -13.39 -6.90
C ASP A 74 -21.29 -11.97 -6.84
N ILE A 75 -20.45 -10.94 -6.76
CA ILE A 75 -20.86 -9.53 -6.68
C ILE A 75 -20.78 -8.90 -8.07
N ALA A 76 -21.91 -8.42 -8.59
CA ALA A 76 -21.94 -7.65 -9.82
C ALA A 76 -21.17 -6.32 -9.69
N PRO A 77 -20.49 -5.84 -10.75
CA PRO A 77 -19.83 -4.54 -10.73
C PRO A 77 -20.75 -3.41 -10.25
N GLY A 78 -20.24 -2.56 -9.36
CA GLY A 78 -21.02 -1.45 -8.76
C GLY A 78 -22.02 -1.85 -7.68
N GLN A 79 -22.11 -3.13 -7.29
CA GLN A 79 -22.96 -3.56 -6.16
C GLN A 79 -22.18 -3.75 -4.85
N HIS A 80 -20.85 -3.80 -4.90
CA HIS A 80 -19.99 -4.11 -3.75
C HIS A 80 -20.16 -3.23 -2.49
N THR A 81 -20.73 -2.03 -2.62
CA THR A 81 -21.00 -1.12 -1.50
C THR A 81 -22.42 -1.22 -0.94
N LYS A 82 -23.29 -2.06 -1.53
CA LYS A 82 -24.66 -2.24 -1.05
C LYS A 82 -24.67 -2.85 0.36
N PRO A 83 -25.65 -2.51 1.21
CA PRO A 83 -25.68 -2.94 2.61
C PRO A 83 -25.60 -4.46 2.83
N HIS A 84 -26.14 -5.27 1.90
CA HIS A 84 -26.11 -6.73 2.02
C HIS A 84 -24.74 -7.35 1.70
N HIS A 85 -23.84 -6.63 1.03
CA HIS A 85 -22.47 -7.08 0.73
C HIS A 85 -21.43 -6.62 1.76
N ARG A 86 -21.88 -6.15 2.93
CA ARG A 86 -21.00 -5.48 3.89
C ARG A 86 -19.93 -6.41 4.46
N LYS A 87 -20.23 -7.71 4.57
CA LYS A 87 -19.31 -8.71 5.08
C LYS A 87 -18.20 -9.01 4.06
N GLU A 88 -18.59 -9.28 2.82
CA GLU A 88 -17.72 -9.52 1.68
C GLU A 88 -16.81 -8.31 1.41
N LEU A 89 -17.36 -7.10 1.56
CA LEU A 89 -16.57 -5.86 1.49
C LEU A 89 -15.50 -5.79 2.57
N ALA A 90 -15.83 -6.18 3.81
CA ALA A 90 -14.86 -6.22 4.91
C ALA A 90 -13.78 -7.28 4.67
N GLU A 91 -14.11 -8.41 4.06
CA GLU A 91 -13.17 -9.47 3.67
C GLU A 91 -12.21 -9.00 2.57
N MET A 92 -12.73 -8.34 1.53
CA MET A 92 -11.89 -7.72 0.48
C MET A 92 -11.00 -6.61 1.05
N ALA A 93 -11.51 -5.78 1.96
CA ALA A 93 -10.70 -4.77 2.64
C ALA A 93 -9.62 -5.42 3.52
N ALA A 94 -9.91 -6.53 4.19
CA ALA A 94 -8.89 -7.27 4.94
C ALA A 94 -7.79 -7.82 4.01
N ARG A 95 -8.15 -8.27 2.80
CA ARG A 95 -7.18 -8.68 1.76
C ARG A 95 -6.30 -7.52 1.29
N LEU A 96 -6.86 -6.32 1.05
CA LEU A 96 -6.07 -5.11 0.79
C LEU A 96 -5.11 -4.79 1.93
N VAL A 97 -5.58 -4.88 3.18
CA VAL A 97 -4.77 -4.56 4.36
C VAL A 97 -3.63 -5.57 4.55
N ALA A 98 -3.82 -6.83 4.15
CA ALA A 98 -2.73 -7.80 4.13
C ALA A 98 -1.63 -7.39 3.12
N LEU A 99 -2.02 -6.88 1.94
CA LEU A 99 -1.06 -6.31 0.97
C LEU A 99 -0.36 -5.06 1.55
N VAL A 100 -1.09 -4.16 2.21
CA VAL A 100 -0.52 -2.99 2.92
C VAL A 100 0.57 -3.43 3.89
N GLU A 101 0.29 -4.42 4.73
CA GLU A 101 1.24 -4.89 5.75
C GLU A 101 2.49 -5.52 5.12
N LYS A 102 2.33 -6.26 4.02
CA LYS A 102 3.44 -6.84 3.26
C LYS A 102 4.37 -5.75 2.71
N HIS A 103 3.80 -4.76 2.04
CA HIS A 103 4.54 -3.65 1.45
C HIS A 103 5.12 -2.68 2.51
N GLU A 104 4.38 -2.39 3.58
CA GLU A 104 4.88 -1.59 4.73
C GLU A 104 6.11 -2.25 5.36
N ALA A 105 6.05 -3.57 5.58
CA ALA A 105 7.16 -4.30 6.17
C ALA A 105 8.39 -4.31 5.26
N ALA A 106 8.22 -4.50 3.95
CA ALA A 106 9.30 -4.36 2.99
C ALA A 106 9.90 -2.94 2.99
N ALA A 107 9.06 -1.91 2.89
CA ALA A 107 9.48 -0.50 2.87
C ALA A 107 10.35 -0.09 4.07
N ARG A 108 10.03 -0.59 5.27
CA ARG A 108 10.82 -0.30 6.48
C ARG A 108 12.26 -0.79 6.39
N VAL A 109 12.54 -1.85 5.64
CA VAL A 109 13.90 -2.36 5.42
C VAL A 109 14.72 -1.36 4.61
N GLY A 110 14.16 -0.81 3.53
CA GLY A 110 14.84 0.17 2.68
C GLY A 110 15.19 1.47 3.40
N ALA A 111 14.39 1.84 4.41
CA ALA A 111 14.65 3.03 5.22
C ALA A 111 15.98 2.97 5.97
N ALA A 112 16.57 1.78 6.17
CA ALA A 112 17.82 1.62 6.91
C ALA A 112 19.03 2.28 6.24
N LYS A 113 18.99 2.42 4.90
CA LYS A 113 20.04 3.04 4.08
C LYS A 113 19.93 4.57 3.98
N LEU A 114 18.85 5.16 4.52
CA LEU A 114 18.63 6.60 4.48
C LEU A 114 19.36 7.34 5.60
N PRO A 115 19.72 8.63 5.39
CA PRO A 115 20.17 9.51 6.47
C PRO A 115 19.15 9.55 7.61
N PHE A 116 19.61 9.73 8.85
CA PHE A 116 18.79 9.61 10.05
C PHE A 116 17.44 10.35 9.98
N ARG A 117 17.44 11.61 9.52
CA ARG A 117 16.22 12.43 9.41
C ARG A 117 15.22 11.84 8.42
N SER A 118 15.70 11.44 7.24
CA SER A 118 14.89 10.81 6.19
C SER A 118 14.39 9.43 6.65
N ARG A 119 15.24 8.63 7.28
CA ARG A 119 14.86 7.35 7.89
C ARG A 119 13.73 7.51 8.90
N TRP A 120 13.85 8.47 9.83
CA TRP A 120 12.81 8.71 10.81
C TRP A 120 11.48 9.16 10.17
N ALA A 121 11.53 10.05 9.18
CA ALA A 121 10.35 10.48 8.44
C ALA A 121 9.66 9.31 7.72
N VAL A 122 10.41 8.50 6.98
CA VAL A 122 9.91 7.31 6.27
C VAL A 122 9.32 6.29 7.23
N LEU A 123 10.03 5.97 8.31
CA LEU A 123 9.55 5.02 9.33
C LEU A 123 8.30 5.50 10.06
N SER A 124 8.15 6.81 10.25
CA SER A 124 6.94 7.42 10.82
C SER A 124 5.77 7.30 9.85
N ALA A 125 6.00 7.64 8.57
CA ALA A 125 4.99 7.58 7.54
C ALA A 125 4.50 6.13 7.33
N ALA A 126 5.41 5.16 7.18
CA ALA A 126 5.09 3.74 7.08
C ALA A 126 4.13 3.28 8.20
N ARG A 127 4.45 3.61 9.47
CA ARG A 127 3.65 3.23 10.64
C ARG A 127 2.28 3.90 10.66
N ILE A 128 2.21 5.20 10.35
CA ILE A 128 0.96 5.98 10.39
C ILE A 128 0.00 5.50 9.30
N TYR A 129 0.47 5.34 8.06
CA TYR A 129 -0.38 4.89 6.97
C TYR A 129 -0.77 3.42 7.13
N GLY A 130 0.15 2.54 7.53
CA GLY A 130 -0.20 1.16 7.88
C GLY A 130 -1.23 1.06 9.01
N ALA A 131 -1.23 2.01 9.95
CA ALA A 131 -2.23 2.06 11.02
C ALA A 131 -3.64 2.38 10.52
N ILE A 132 -3.78 3.12 9.41
CA ILE A 132 -5.08 3.34 8.76
C ILE A 132 -5.64 1.99 8.29
N GLY A 133 -4.87 1.22 7.52
CA GLY A 133 -5.28 -0.10 7.06
C GLY A 133 -5.64 -1.04 8.21
N ARG A 134 -4.79 -1.13 9.24
CA ARG A 134 -5.07 -1.93 10.45
C ARG A 134 -6.37 -1.52 11.14
N LYS A 135 -6.67 -0.22 11.21
CA LYS A 135 -7.94 0.27 11.79
C LYS A 135 -9.14 -0.07 10.92
N VAL A 136 -9.02 0.02 9.59
CA VAL A 136 -10.07 -0.43 8.65
C VAL A 136 -10.38 -1.90 8.91
N ARG A 137 -9.35 -2.78 8.91
CA ARG A 137 -9.52 -4.21 9.20
C ARG A 137 -10.13 -4.45 10.59
N LYS A 138 -9.68 -3.73 11.62
CA LYS A 138 -10.19 -3.86 12.99
C LYS A 138 -11.68 -3.48 13.10
N ARG A 139 -12.13 -2.48 12.34
CA ARG A 139 -13.54 -2.05 12.33
C ARG A 139 -14.43 -2.99 11.54
N GLY A 140 -13.88 -3.77 10.61
CA GLY A 140 -14.62 -4.77 9.83
C GLY A 140 -15.78 -4.12 9.06
N THR A 141 -16.99 -4.66 9.23
CA THR A 141 -18.22 -4.14 8.62
C THR A 141 -18.50 -2.68 9.00
N GLU A 142 -17.96 -2.19 10.11
CA GLU A 142 -18.21 -0.82 10.57
C GLU A 142 -17.21 0.20 10.00
N ALA A 143 -16.25 -0.23 9.17
CA ALA A 143 -15.11 0.59 8.76
C ALA A 143 -15.48 1.87 8.01
N TRP A 144 -16.60 1.88 7.28
CA TRP A 144 -17.07 3.02 6.48
C TRP A 144 -18.35 3.68 7.02
N ASN A 145 -18.76 3.38 8.26
CA ASN A 145 -19.86 4.12 8.91
C ASN A 145 -19.43 5.52 9.34
N SER A 146 -18.12 5.73 9.40
CA SER A 146 -17.48 7.03 9.61
C SER A 146 -16.05 6.95 9.09
N ARG A 147 -15.46 8.08 8.70
CA ARG A 147 -14.11 8.12 8.14
C ARG A 147 -13.08 7.58 9.12
N THR A 148 -12.30 6.59 8.71
CA THR A 148 -11.23 6.04 9.57
C THR A 148 -10.02 6.97 9.59
N TYR A 149 -9.64 7.43 10.79
CA TYR A 149 -8.46 8.29 10.99
C TYR A 149 -7.53 7.74 12.09
N VAL A 150 -6.27 8.17 12.04
CA VAL A 150 -5.30 7.97 13.12
C VAL A 150 -5.25 9.26 13.95
N PRO A 151 -5.67 9.25 15.23
CA PRO A 151 -5.68 10.43 16.07
C PRO A 151 -4.26 10.95 16.34
N ARG A 152 -4.15 12.22 16.74
CA ARG A 152 -2.84 12.89 16.97
C ARG A 152 -1.98 12.17 18.02
N SER A 153 -2.59 11.64 19.07
CA SER A 153 -1.90 10.87 20.12
C SER A 153 -1.25 9.59 19.55
N GLU A 154 -1.98 8.84 18.73
CA GLU A 154 -1.44 7.66 18.05
C GLU A 154 -0.34 8.04 17.05
N LYS A 155 -0.51 9.14 16.30
CA LYS A 155 0.55 9.65 15.41
C LYS A 155 1.83 9.99 16.19
N ALA A 156 1.71 10.63 17.35
CA ALA A 156 2.84 10.92 18.22
C ALA A 156 3.53 9.63 18.69
N LEU A 157 2.75 8.63 19.14
CA LEU A 157 3.29 7.33 19.52
C LEU A 157 4.02 6.63 18.35
N TYR A 158 3.45 6.67 17.14
CA TYR A 158 4.12 6.13 15.96
C TYR A 158 5.40 6.89 15.62
N GLY A 159 5.42 8.21 15.80
CA GLY A 159 6.62 9.03 15.65
C GLY A 159 7.72 8.67 16.64
N VAL A 160 7.38 8.47 17.92
CA VAL A 160 8.32 8.02 18.97
C VAL A 160 8.84 6.61 18.66
N ARG A 161 7.97 5.68 18.28
CA ARG A 161 8.39 4.33 17.89
C ARG A 161 9.28 4.35 16.66
N ALA A 162 8.95 5.17 15.67
CA ALA A 162 9.79 5.36 14.48
C ALA A 162 11.14 5.99 14.82
N PHE A 163 11.19 6.90 15.78
CA PHE A 163 12.44 7.49 16.27
C PHE A 163 13.34 6.41 16.87
N LEU A 164 12.81 5.60 17.80
CA LEU A 164 13.57 4.49 18.40
C LEU A 164 14.07 3.51 17.34
N SER A 165 13.22 3.13 16.38
CA SER A 165 13.62 2.26 15.27
C SER A 165 14.66 2.92 14.37
N ALA A 166 14.57 4.24 14.13
CA ALA A 166 15.57 4.99 13.37
C ALA A 166 16.90 5.10 14.11
N VAL A 167 16.91 5.14 15.45
CA VAL A 167 18.14 5.10 16.24
C VAL A 167 18.77 3.70 16.18
N LEU A 168 17.96 2.66 16.36
CA LEU A 168 18.43 1.27 16.37
C LEU A 168 18.90 0.78 14.98
N ASN A 169 18.24 1.23 13.91
CA ASN A 169 18.52 0.87 12.51
C ASN A 169 18.59 -0.65 12.24
N ARG A 170 17.65 -1.41 12.83
CA ARG A 170 17.61 -2.89 12.79
C ARG A 170 16.27 -3.43 12.29
N GLU A 171 15.67 -2.75 11.32
CA GLU A 171 14.42 -3.22 10.69
C GLU A 171 14.68 -4.58 10.02
N LYS A 172 13.79 -5.55 10.25
CA LYS A 172 13.94 -6.93 9.77
C LYS A 172 13.18 -7.13 8.47
N MET A 173 13.75 -7.94 7.58
CA MET A 173 13.05 -8.42 6.39
C MET A 173 11.77 -9.18 6.78
N PRO A 174 10.66 -9.04 6.03
CA PRO A 174 9.47 -9.85 6.23
C PRO A 174 9.80 -11.35 6.17
N ALA A 175 9.07 -12.14 6.97
CA ALA A 175 9.16 -13.61 6.90
C ALA A 175 8.75 -14.07 5.49
N GLY A 176 9.58 -14.93 4.88
CA GLY A 176 9.38 -15.37 3.49
C GLY A 176 10.04 -14.47 2.43
N GLY A 177 10.78 -13.44 2.82
CA GLY A 177 11.54 -12.60 1.89
C GLY A 177 10.67 -11.67 1.04
N VAL A 178 11.34 -10.85 0.22
CA VAL A 178 10.69 -9.97 -0.75
C VAL A 178 11.20 -10.34 -2.14
N HIS A 179 10.33 -10.92 -2.95
CA HIS A 179 10.65 -11.45 -4.28
C HIS A 179 10.08 -10.62 -5.44
N TRP A 180 9.57 -9.43 -5.13
CA TRP A 180 9.01 -8.50 -6.11
C TRP A 180 9.79 -7.18 -6.09
N GLY A 181 9.69 -6.44 -7.19
CA GLY A 181 10.32 -5.14 -7.41
C GLY A 181 9.55 -4.30 -8.42
N ILE A 182 10.10 -3.14 -8.77
CA ILE A 182 9.48 -2.18 -9.69
C ILE A 182 9.18 -2.81 -11.07
N ALA A 183 10.03 -3.74 -11.51
CA ALA A 183 9.90 -4.41 -12.81
C ALA A 183 8.55 -5.16 -12.96
N ASP A 184 8.00 -5.70 -11.86
CA ASP A 184 6.74 -6.45 -11.86
C ASP A 184 5.52 -5.56 -12.16
N TYR A 185 5.67 -4.25 -11.99
CA TYR A 185 4.59 -3.27 -12.21
C TYR A 185 4.70 -2.54 -13.55
N ARG A 186 5.76 -2.79 -14.34
CA ARG A 186 5.88 -2.21 -15.68
C ARG A 186 4.95 -2.93 -16.65
N PRO A 187 4.48 -2.27 -17.73
CA PRO A 187 3.79 -2.96 -18.80
C PRO A 187 4.70 -4.04 -19.37
N SER A 188 4.18 -5.25 -19.57
CA SER A 188 4.85 -6.23 -20.42
C SER A 188 5.00 -5.62 -21.82
N SER A 189 6.22 -5.59 -22.36
CA SER A 189 6.43 -5.20 -23.76
C SER A 189 5.45 -5.97 -24.65
N PRO A 190 4.74 -5.32 -25.60
CA PRO A 190 3.92 -6.06 -26.54
C PRO A 190 4.82 -7.07 -27.26
N SER A 191 4.38 -8.33 -27.34
CA SER A 191 5.02 -9.32 -28.19
C SER A 191 5.14 -8.73 -29.60
N PRO A 192 6.29 -8.83 -30.29
CA PRO A 192 6.38 -8.36 -31.66
C PRO A 192 5.25 -9.05 -32.45
N SER A 193 4.37 -8.24 -33.05
CA SER A 193 3.35 -8.73 -33.96
C SER A 193 4.03 -9.63 -34.99
N PRO A 194 3.52 -10.85 -35.25
CA PRO A 194 3.97 -11.60 -36.40
C PRO A 194 3.68 -10.71 -37.60
N ARG A 195 4.75 -10.31 -38.30
CA ARG A 195 4.66 -9.51 -39.52
C ARG A 195 3.69 -10.23 -40.48
N ALA A 196 2.64 -9.53 -40.88
CA ALA A 196 1.77 -9.94 -41.97
C ALA A 196 2.50 -9.83 -43.31
#